data_AF-A0A938KCD8-F1
#
_entry.id   AF-A0A938KCD8-F1
#
_cell.length_a   1.000
_cell.length_b   1.000
_cell.length_c   1.000
_cell.angle_alpha   90.00
_cell.angle_beta   90.00
_cell.angle_gamma   90.00
#
_symmetry.space_group_name_H-M   'P 1'
#
loop_
_entity.id
_entity.type
_entity.pdbx_description
1 polymer ?
#
loop_
_entity_poly.entity_id
_entity_poly.type
_entity_poly.pdbx_seq_one_letter_code
_entity_poly.pdbx_strand_id
1 'polypeptide(L)'
;MNNWWNEIIAFDNIRIMASDTAIKPTVAIRREGVGVAVEFAGTLQSASNVAGPWTDVSNAKSPFAVGQLSGAQFFRARAPIP
;
A
#
# COMPACT_ATOMS: atom_id res chain seq x y z
N MET A 1 -54.08 -9.24 7.62
CA MET A 1 -52.78 -9.80 7.20
C MET A 1 -51.86 -8.62 6.94
N ASN A 2 -51.05 -8.28 7.93
CA ASN A 2 -50.07 -7.21 7.87
C ASN A 2 -48.76 -7.80 7.33
N ASN A 3 -48.56 -7.72 6.03
CA ASN A 3 -47.27 -7.98 5.41
C ASN A 3 -46.34 -6.78 5.66
N TRP A 4 -45.96 -6.60 6.92
CA TRP A 4 -44.86 -5.74 7.37
C TRP A 4 -43.51 -6.43 7.09
N TRP A 5 -43.42 -7.04 5.90
CA TRP A 5 -42.29 -7.71 5.30
C TRP A 5 -42.33 -7.21 3.86
N ASN A 6 -41.31 -6.65 3.23
CA ASN A 6 -39.90 -6.57 3.54
C ASN A 6 -39.31 -5.71 2.41
N GLU A 7 -39.54 -4.40 2.44
CA GLU A 7 -38.99 -3.50 1.41
C GLU A 7 -38.55 -2.18 2.02
N ILE A 8 -37.33 -1.80 1.66
CA ILE A 8 -36.80 -0.49 1.99
C ILE A 8 -37.16 0.44 0.84
N ILE A 9 -38.12 1.34 1.08
CA ILE A 9 -38.79 2.13 0.04
C ILE A 9 -38.18 3.52 -0.18
N ALA A 10 -37.16 3.90 0.61
CA ALA A 10 -36.41 5.13 0.35
C ALA A 10 -35.00 5.06 0.95
N PHE A 11 -34.00 5.09 0.06
CA PHE A 11 -32.63 5.48 0.38
C PHE A 11 -32.19 6.53 -0.64
N ASP A 12 -31.88 7.72 -0.17
CA ASP A 12 -31.37 8.81 -1.00
C ASP A 12 -30.22 9.52 -0.25
N ASN A 13 -29.32 10.18 -0.97
CA ASN A 13 -28.09 10.81 -0.46
C ASN A 13 -27.06 9.86 0.18
N ILE A 14 -27.13 8.56 -0.11
CA ILE A 14 -26.08 7.64 0.28
C ILE A 14 -24.96 7.67 -0.76
N ARG A 15 -23.75 8.06 -0.34
CA ARG A 15 -22.53 7.82 -1.11
C ARG A 15 -21.80 6.62 -0.54
N ILE A 16 -21.66 5.55 -1.33
CA ILE A 16 -20.69 4.48 -1.05
C ILE A 16 -19.33 5.02 -1.50
N MET A 17 -18.51 5.46 -0.55
CA MET A 17 -17.18 6.03 -0.84
C MET A 17 -16.03 5.03 -0.74
N ALA A 18 -16.30 3.81 -0.27
CA ALA A 18 -15.30 2.76 -0.21
C ALA A 18 -15.54 1.80 -1.37
N SER A 19 -14.69 1.84 -2.40
CA SER A 19 -14.30 0.55 -2.97
C SER A 19 -13.37 -0.07 -1.94
N ASP A 20 -13.74 -1.23 -1.40
CA ASP A 20 -12.83 -2.04 -0.59
C ASP A 20 -11.79 -2.73 -1.50
N THR A 21 -11.19 -1.92 -2.36
CA THR A 21 -9.99 -2.23 -3.14
C THR A 21 -8.89 -1.25 -2.77
N ALA A 22 -8.99 -0.61 -1.60
CA ALA A 22 -7.85 0.04 -0.98
C ALA A 22 -6.74 -1.02 -0.86
N ILE A 23 -5.74 -0.95 -1.74
CA ILE A 23 -4.62 -1.89 -1.72
C ILE A 23 -4.00 -1.79 -0.34
N LYS A 24 -4.17 -2.84 0.47
CA LYS A 24 -3.49 -2.95 1.75
C LYS A 24 -2.00 -2.93 1.45
N PRO A 25 -1.25 -1.92 1.91
CA PRO A 25 0.17 -1.84 1.61
C PRO A 25 0.84 -3.04 2.27
N THR A 26 1.56 -3.81 1.46
CA THR A 26 2.42 -4.89 1.92
C THR A 26 3.87 -4.53 1.59
N VAL A 27 4.78 -4.99 2.43
CA VAL A 27 6.21 -4.93 2.15
C VAL A 27 6.85 -6.21 2.66
N ALA A 28 7.68 -6.83 1.84
CA ALA A 28 8.49 -7.98 2.18
C ALA A 28 9.90 -7.78 1.63
N ILE A 29 10.89 -8.28 2.34
CA ILE A 29 12.29 -8.19 1.93
C ILE A 29 12.84 -9.61 1.93
N ARG A 30 13.48 -9.98 0.82
CA ARG A 30 14.29 -11.20 0.72
C ARG A 30 15.71 -10.85 0.28
N ARG A 31 16.68 -11.67 0.67
CA ARG A 31 18.05 -11.54 0.19
C ARG A 31 18.15 -12.01 -1.26
N GLU A 32 18.89 -11.29 -2.09
CA GLU A 32 19.14 -11.64 -3.49
C GLU A 32 20.59 -11.29 -3.85
N GLY A 33 21.44 -12.32 -3.98
CA GLY A 33 22.88 -12.15 -4.16
C GLY A 33 23.52 -11.36 -3.02
N VAL A 34 24.25 -10.29 -3.37
CA VAL A 34 24.86 -9.34 -2.40
C VAL A 34 23.89 -8.27 -1.91
N GLY A 35 22.69 -8.20 -2.50
CA GLY A 35 21.66 -7.21 -2.19
C GLY A 35 20.38 -7.85 -1.65
N VAL A 36 19.26 -7.14 -1.84
CA VAL A 36 17.92 -7.57 -1.46
C VAL A 36 16.90 -7.26 -2.54
N ALA A 37 15.83 -8.05 -2.61
CA ALA A 37 14.62 -7.73 -3.34
C ALA A 37 13.53 -7.29 -2.37
N VAL A 38 12.92 -6.14 -2.67
CA VAL A 38 11.80 -5.59 -1.90
C VAL A 38 10.51 -5.80 -2.70
N GLU A 39 9.65 -6.67 -2.20
CA GLU A 39 8.30 -6.86 -2.74
C GLU A 39 7.33 -5.94 -2.02
N PHE A 40 6.49 -5.24 -2.77
CA PHE A 40 5.54 -4.31 -2.19
C PHE A 40 4.25 -4.20 -3.01
N ALA A 41 3.19 -3.72 -2.35
CA ALA A 41 1.94 -3.29 -2.97
C ALA A 41 1.67 -1.82 -2.62
N GLY A 42 1.33 -0.99 -3.61
CA GLY A 42 1.20 0.46 -3.46
C GLY A 42 2.45 1.22 -3.90
N THR A 43 2.75 2.36 -3.27
CA THR A 43 3.93 3.19 -3.57
C THR A 43 5.08 2.84 -2.64
N LEU A 44 6.22 2.42 -3.20
CA LEU A 44 7.43 2.20 -2.42
C LEU A 44 8.06 3.54 -2.04
N GLN A 45 8.35 3.72 -0.76
CA GLN A 45 9.10 4.85 -0.23
C GLN A 45 10.39 4.38 0.42
N SER A 46 11.40 5.23 0.41
CA SER A 46 12.67 4.96 1.08
C SER A 46 13.15 6.15 1.92
N ALA A 47 13.99 5.86 2.91
CA ALA A 47 14.63 6.83 3.78
C ALA A 47 15.95 6.29 4.35
N SER A 48 16.90 7.17 4.65
CA SER A 48 18.16 6.82 5.34
C SER A 48 18.04 6.77 6.87
N ASN A 49 16.93 7.29 7.42
CA ASN A 49 16.58 7.24 8.84
C ASN A 49 15.15 6.70 8.98
N VAL A 50 14.91 5.84 9.97
CA VAL A 50 13.60 5.24 10.23
C VAL A 50 12.50 6.28 10.47
N ALA A 51 12.85 7.46 11.00
CA ALA A 51 11.92 8.56 11.20
C ALA A 51 11.59 9.35 9.91
N GLY A 52 12.30 9.09 8.81
CA GLY A 52 12.24 9.87 7.57
C GLY A 52 13.37 10.92 7.46
N PRO A 53 13.31 11.82 6.46
CA PRO A 53 12.21 12.05 5.53
C PRO A 53 12.00 10.87 4.57
N TRP A 54 10.74 10.58 4.24
CA TRP A 54 10.37 9.50 3.33
C TRP A 54 10.10 10.04 1.94
N THR A 55 10.79 9.50 0.94
CA THR A 55 10.64 9.89 -0.47
C THR A 55 10.15 8.72 -1.30
N ASP A 56 9.23 8.98 -2.23
CA ASP A 56 8.77 7.99 -3.20
C ASP A 56 9.95 7.53 -4.08
N VAL A 57 10.07 6.22 -4.27
CA VAL A 57 11.07 5.65 -5.19
C VAL A 57 10.51 5.72 -6.61
N SER A 58 11.11 6.57 -7.44
CA SER A 58 10.63 6.81 -8.81
C SER A 58 10.64 5.52 -9.64
N ASN A 59 9.54 5.24 -10.34
CA ASN A 59 9.40 4.10 -11.25
C ASN A 59 9.67 2.72 -10.60
N ALA A 60 9.52 2.60 -9.28
CA ALA A 60 9.67 1.33 -8.59
C ALA A 60 8.65 0.31 -9.10
N LYS A 61 9.13 -0.87 -9.48
CA LYS A 61 8.31 -2.05 -9.79
C LYS A 61 8.56 -3.12 -8.74
N SER A 62 7.53 -3.89 -8.39
CA SER A 62 7.64 -5.00 -7.46
C SER A 62 7.97 -6.29 -8.23
N PRO A 63 9.00 -7.06 -7.84
CA PRO A 63 10.01 -6.77 -6.82
C PRO A 63 11.00 -5.66 -7.24
N PHE A 64 11.38 -4.79 -6.30
CA PHE A 64 12.40 -3.76 -6.50
C PHE A 64 13.76 -4.25 -6.00
N ALA A 65 14.74 -4.32 -6.90
CA ALA A 65 16.09 -4.74 -6.57
C ALA A 65 16.86 -3.61 -5.90
N VAL A 66 17.46 -3.90 -4.75
CA VAL A 66 18.33 -2.99 -4.00
C VAL A 66 19.71 -3.64 -3.92
N GLY A 67 20.70 -2.99 -4.51
CA GLY A 67 22.09 -3.45 -4.44
C GLY A 67 22.68 -3.34 -3.04
N GLN A 68 23.96 -3.68 -2.91
CA GLN A 68 24.69 -3.46 -1.66
C GLN A 68 24.79 -1.95 -1.36
N LEU A 69 24.42 -1.56 -0.14
CA LEU A 69 24.46 -0.17 0.32
C LEU A 69 25.59 0.01 1.34
N SER A 70 26.16 1.22 1.41
CA SER A 70 27.20 1.60 2.38
C SER A 70 26.64 2.06 3.74
N GLY A 71 25.35 1.86 3.98
CA GLY A 71 24.66 2.27 5.20
C GLY A 71 23.25 1.68 5.28
N ALA A 72 22.55 1.97 6.38
CA ALA A 72 21.16 1.55 6.54
C ALA A 72 20.24 2.30 5.58
N GLN A 73 19.30 1.57 4.98
CA GLN A 73 18.23 2.13 4.17
C GLN A 73 16.93 1.45 4.59
N PHE A 74 15.90 2.26 4.79
CA PHE A 74 14.58 1.81 5.22
C PHE A 74 13.60 1.91 4.07
N PHE A 75 12.69 0.94 4.00
CA PHE A 75 11.65 0.88 2.98
C PHE A 75 10.28 0.73 3.65
N ARG A 76 9.28 1.40 3.08
CA ARG A 76 7.88 1.20 3.46
C ARG A 76 6.99 1.26 2.23
N ALA A 77 5.86 0.56 2.29
CA ALA A 77 4.81 0.70 1.30
C ALA A 77 3.78 1.71 1.81
N ARG A 78 3.41 2.67 0.97
CA ARG A 78 2.31 3.61 1.21
C ARG A 78 1.11 3.16 0.37
N ALA A 79 -0.07 3.13 0.99
CA ALA A 79 -1.31 2.85 0.28
C ALA A 79 -1.49 3.87 -0.88
N PRO A 80 -2.04 3.45 -2.03
CA PRO A 80 -2.50 4.40 -3.04
C PRO A 80 -3.45 5.42 -2.37
N ILE A 81 -3.32 6.69 -2.75
CA ILE A 81 -4.30 7.69 -2.34
C ILE A 81 -5.63 7.30 -3.02
N PRO A 82 -6.74 7.15 -2.27
CA PRO A 82 -8.05 6.86 -2.85
C PRO A 82 -8.54 7.96 -3.79
#